data_AF-A0A7Z9WRY1-F1
#
_entry.id   AF-A0A7Z9WRY1-F1
#
_cell.length_a   1.000
_cell.length_b   1.000
_cell.length_c   1.000
_cell.angle_alpha   90.00
_cell.angle_beta   90.00
_cell.angle_gamma   90.00
#
_symmetry.space_group_name_H-M   'P 1'
#
loop_
_entity.id
_entity.type
_entity.pdbx_description
1 polymer ?
#
loop_
_entity_poly.entity_id
_entity_poly.type
_entity_poly.pdbx_seq_one_letter_code
_entity_poly.pdbx_strand_id
1 'polypeptide(L)' 'MKNAKPKERKIHVALPDEVHQKLRVKCALEDVTIQEYVSRLIAKDVQDVELPVKAANTKRESRYA' A
#
# COMPACT_ATOMS: atom_id res chain seq x y z
N MET A 1 -0.06 -23.51 -13.41
CA MET A 1 -0.78 -22.24 -13.16
C MET A 1 0.18 -21.29 -12.45
N LYS A 2 0.52 -20.13 -13.04
CA LYS A 2 1.46 -19.18 -12.43
C LYS A 2 0.70 -18.37 -11.38
N ASN A 3 0.77 -18.79 -10.12
CA ASN A 3 0.26 -18.00 -8.99
C ASN A 3 1.17 -16.77 -8.82
N ALA A 4 0.85 -15.68 -9.52
CA ALA A 4 1.49 -14.40 -9.31
C ALA A 4 1.06 -13.89 -7.93
N LYS A 5 1.93 -14.03 -6.92
CA LYS A 5 1.73 -13.37 -5.63
C LYS A 5 1.48 -11.87 -5.91
N PRO A 6 0.47 -11.25 -5.28
CA PRO A 6 0.24 -9.82 -5.44
C PRO A 6 1.54 -9.07 -5.10
N LYS A 7 1.94 -8.13 -5.98
CA LYS A 7 3.17 -7.35 -5.79
C LYS A 7 2.97 -6.41 -4.62
N GLU A 8 3.50 -6.76 -3.46
CA GLU A 8 3.57 -5.87 -2.31
C GLU A 8 4.41 -4.63 -2.65
N ARG A 9 3.89 -3.45 -2.35
CA ARG A 9 4.58 -2.17 -2.52
C ARG A 9 4.81 -1.58 -1.13
N LYS A 10 6.06 -1.22 -0.84
CA LYS A 10 6.43 -0.60 0.44
C LYS A 10 6.27 0.91 0.37
N ILE A 11 5.79 1.49 1.46
CA ILE A 11 5.78 2.94 1.70
C ILE A 11 6.80 3.26 2.77
N HIS A 12 7.52 4.36 2.60
CA HIS A 12 8.42 4.90 3.62
C HIS A 12 7.71 6.10 4.25
N VAL A 13 7.50 6.08 5.57
CA VAL A 13 6.76 7.11 6.30
C VAL A 13 7.69 7.70 7.36
N ALA A 14 7.87 9.02 7.32
CA ALA A 14 8.53 9.76 8.39
C ALA A 14 7.44 10.28 9.35
N LEU A 15 7.52 9.87 10.62
CA LEU A 15 6.60 10.32 11.66
C LEU A 15 7.38 11.15 12.68
N PRO A 16 6.77 12.22 13.24
CA PRO A 16 7.30 12.87 14.44
C PRO A 16 7.48 11.85 15.57
N ASP A 17 8.51 12.03 16.39
CA ASP A 17 8.88 11.08 17.46
C ASP A 17 7.70 10.76 18.39
N GLU A 18 6.99 11.80 18.84
CA GLU A 18 5.81 11.66 19.70
C GLU A 18 4.71 10.79 19.07
N VAL A 19 4.48 10.95 17.76
CA VAL A 19 3.47 10.18 17.01
C VAL A 19 3.92 8.72 16.88
N HIS A 20 5.19 8.49 16.57
CA HIS A 20 5.76 7.15 16.49
C HIS A 20 5.69 6.42 17.84
N GLN A 21 5.96 7.12 18.95
CA GLN A 21 5.84 6.55 20.29
C GLN A 21 4.40 6.15 20.62
N LYS A 22 3.42 7.04 20.35
CA LYS A 22 2.00 6.74 20.52
C LYS A 22 1.56 5.54 19.67
N LEU A 23 2.03 5.47 18.42
CA LEU A 23 1.76 4.36 17.51
C LEU A 23 2.26 3.02 18.07
N ARG A 24 3.48 2.98 18.62
CA ARG A 24 4.03 1.77 19.25
C ARG A 24 3.19 1.29 20.44
N VAL A 25 2.78 2.21 21.32
CA VAL A 25 1.90 1.91 22.46
C VAL A 25 0.57 1.36 21.97
N LYS A 26 -0.04 2.00 20.97
CA LYS A 26 -1.32 1.58 20.38
C LYS A 26 -1.25 0.16 19.81
N CYS A 27 -0.20 -0.15 19.06
CA CYS A 27 0.02 -1.48 18.48
C CYS A 27 0.19 -2.56 19.56
N ALA A 28 0.91 -2.24 20.65
CA ALA A 28 1.09 -3.16 21.77
C ALA A 28 -0.24 -3.45 22.51
N LEU A 29 -1.11 -2.45 22.65
CA LEU A 29 -2.43 -2.63 23.28
C LEU A 29 -3.39 -3.49 22.45
N GLU A 30 -3.25 -3.46 21.12
CA GLU A 30 -4.12 -4.18 20.18
C GLU A 30 -3.55 -5.52 19.73
N ASP A 31 -2.37 -5.91 20.22
CA ASP A 31 -1.61 -7.10 19.81
C ASP A 31 -1.44 -7.22 18.28
N VAL A 32 -1.11 -6.09 17.65
CA VAL A 32 -0.87 -6.00 16.20
C VAL A 32 0.51 -5.45 15.90
N THR A 33 1.02 -5.75 14.71
CA THR A 33 2.26 -5.12 14.23
C THR A 33 2.00 -3.69 13.75
N ILE A 34 3.03 -2.83 13.80
CA ILE A 34 2.96 -1.47 13.24
C ILE A 34 2.53 -1.50 11.77
N GLN A 35 3.07 -2.44 10.98
CA GLN A 35 2.75 -2.57 9.56
C GLN A 35 1.27 -2.90 9.35
N GLU A 36 0.73 -3.84 10.12
CA GLU A 36 -0.67 -4.19 10.05
C GLU A 36 -1.57 -3.01 10.46
N TYR A 37 -1.27 -2.35 11.58
CA TYR A 37 -2.03 -1.19 12.04
C TYR A 37 -2.08 -0.09 10.97
N VAL A 38 -0.92 0.29 10.43
CA VAL A 38 -0.82 1.33 9.39
C VAL A 38 -1.51 0.89 8.11
N SER A 39 -1.38 -0.38 7.72
CA SER A 39 -2.07 -0.91 6.53
C SER A 39 -3.59 -0.83 6.67
N ARG A 40 -4.13 -1.19 7.85
CA ARG A 40 -5.56 -1.11 8.15
C ARG A 40 -6.05 0.34 8.21
N LEU A 41 -5.26 1.23 8.81
CA LEU A 41 -5.56 2.65 8.87
C LEU A 41 -5.65 3.27 7.46
N ILE A 42 -4.64 3.02 6.62
CA ILE A 42 -4.62 3.52 5.25
C ILE A 42 -5.75 2.91 4.43
N ALA A 43 -5.97 1.60 4.51
CA ALA A 43 -7.04 0.94 3.76
C ALA A 43 -8.43 1.49 4.09
N LYS A 44 -8.66 1.85 5.36
CA LYS A 44 -9.90 2.51 5.79
C LYS A 44 -10.00 3.95 5.27
N ASP A 45 -8.89 4.67 5.21
CA ASP A 45 -8.85 6.08 4.80
C ASP A 45 -9.00 6.26 3.27
N VAL A 46 -8.52 5.30 2.47
CA VAL A 46 -8.55 5.38 1.00
C VAL A 46 -9.67 4.56 0.35
N GLN A 47 -10.62 4.04 1.15
CA GLN A 47 -11.65 3.11 0.66
C GLN A 47 -12.59 3.70 -0.40
N ASP A 48 -12.74 5.02 -0.40
CA ASP A 48 -13.59 5.82 -1.30
C ASP A 48 -12.82 6.36 -2.52
N VAL A 49 -11.51 6.10 -2.61
CA VAL A 49 -10.68 6.57 -3.71
C VAL A 49 -10.80 5.61 -4.90
N GLU A 50 -11.47 6.06 -5.96
CA GLU A 50 -11.54 5.33 -7.23
C GLU A 50 -10.22 5.44 -8.01
N LEU A 51 -9.66 4.31 -8.41
CA LEU A 51 -8.48 4.27 -9.27
C LEU A 51 -8.89 4.40 -10.74
N PRO A 52 -8.24 5.27 -11.53
CA PRO A 52 -8.49 5.31 -12.96
C PRO A 52 -8.09 3.97 -13.60
N VAL A 53 -9.02 3.34 -14.32
CA VAL A 53 -8.75 2.14 -15.11
C VAL A 53 -7.74 2.53 -16.18
N LYS A 54 -6.48 2.11 -16.03
CA LYS A 54 -5.48 2.30 -17.07
C LYS A 54 -5.96 1.57 -18.33
N ALA A 55 -6.30 2.32 -19.37
CA ALA A 55 -6.43 1.79 -20.72
C ALA A 55 -5.16 0.98 -21.01
N ALA A 56 -5.33 -0.31 -21.29
CA ALA A 56 -4.24 -1.20 -21.64
C ALA A 56 -3.46 -0.56 -22.78
N ASN A 57 -2.20 -0.24 -22.52
CA ASN A 57 -1.33 0.38 -23.51
C ASN A 57 -1.07 -0.69 -24.59
N THR A 58 -1.87 -0.66 -25.66
CA THR A 58 -1.70 -1.50 -26.85
C THR A 58 -0.30 -1.24 -27.36
N LYS A 59 0.55 -2.25 -27.16
CA LYS A 59 1.90 -2.35 -27.70
C LYS A 59 1.81 -2.06 -29.21
N ARG A 60 2.22 -0.85 -29.64
CA ARG A 60 2.42 -0.55 -31.06
C ARG A 60 3.59 -1.40 -31.52
N GLU A 61 3.25 -2.51 -32.14
CA GLU A 61 4.12 -3.27 -33.02
C GLU A 61 4.53 -2.34 -34.17
N SER A 62 5.68 -1.68 -34.03
CA SER A 62 6.35 -1.07 -35.18
C SER A 62 7.07 -2.18 -35.93
N ARG A 63 6.33 -2.83 -36.83
CA ARG A 63 6.91 -3.42 -38.04
C ARG A 63 7.59 -2.29 -38.84
N TYR A 64 8.72 -2.63 -39.45
CA TYR A 64 9.59 -1.83 -40.36
C TYR A 64 10.65 -0.93 -39.70
N ALA A 65 11.87 -1.45 -39.57
CA ALA A 65 13.03 -1.04 -40.39
C ALA A 65 14.15 -2.08 -40.23
#